data_AF-A0A9X6NEK0-F1
#
_entry.id   AF-A0A9X6NEK0-F1
#
_cell.length_a   1.000
_cell.length_b   1.000
_cell.length_c   1.000
_cell.angle_alpha   90.00
_cell.angle_beta   90.00
_cell.angle_gamma   90.00
#
_symmetry.space_group_name_H-M   'P 1'
#
loop_
_entity.id
_entity.type
_entity.pdbx_description
1 polymer ?
#
loop_
_entity_poly.entity_id
_entity_poly.type
_entity_poly.pdbx_seq_one_letter_code
_entity_poly.pdbx_strand_id
1 'polypeptide(L)' 'MQFSGSPFLCFILTIAIVPTLTTASICRWEGTAPFCSPVCSDGWYRADSSRCGDGACCWTGVKYKCCTID' A
#
# COMPACT_ATOMS: atom_id res chain seq x y z
N MET A 1 28.03 -0.66 -6.15
CA MET A 1 28.58 0.06 -4.99
C MET A 1 27.43 0.41 -4.03
N GLN A 2 27.26 -0.40 -2.99
CA GLN A 2 26.70 0.06 -1.72
C GLN A 2 27.59 1.15 -1.12
N PHE A 3 27.41 2.44 -1.42
CA PHE A 3 28.31 3.46 -0.86
C PHE A 3 27.51 4.73 -0.59
N SER A 4 27.30 5.13 0.68
CA SER A 4 28.33 5.61 1.61
C SER A 4 29.18 6.71 0.98
N GLY A 5 28.78 7.97 1.22
CA GLY A 5 29.66 9.14 1.28
C GLY A 5 30.18 9.78 -0.02
N SER A 6 29.77 11.04 -0.24
CA SER A 6 30.51 12.20 -0.83
C SER A 6 31.08 12.08 -2.27
N PRO A 7 31.48 13.17 -2.98
CA PRO A 7 31.35 14.61 -2.75
C PRO A 7 31.08 15.38 -4.08
N PHE A 8 29.84 15.69 -4.46
CA PHE A 8 29.59 16.61 -5.59
C PHE A 8 28.56 17.67 -5.20
N LEU A 9 29.00 18.47 -4.23
CA LEU A 9 28.66 19.89 -4.16
C LEU A 9 28.96 20.52 -5.53
N CYS A 10 27.90 20.82 -6.28
CA CYS A 10 27.73 21.97 -7.17
C CYS A 10 26.77 21.52 -8.27
N PHE A 11 25.52 21.96 -8.20
CA PHE A 11 24.89 22.76 -9.24
C PHE A 11 23.39 22.85 -8.93
N ILE A 12 22.99 24.10 -8.74
CA ILE A 12 21.66 24.66 -8.94
C ILE A 12 20.59 24.36 -7.90
N LEU A 13 20.37 25.41 -7.11
CA LEU A 13 19.16 25.86 -6.44
C LEU A 13 17.94 25.88 -7.40
N THR A 14 17.57 24.74 -7.98
CA THR A 14 16.29 24.52 -8.64
C THR A 14 15.68 23.35 -7.92
N ILE A 15 14.91 23.66 -6.88
CA ILE A 15 14.01 22.71 -6.25
C ILE A 15 13.15 22.15 -7.39
N ALA A 16 13.50 20.97 -7.89
CA ALA A 16 12.59 20.20 -8.69
C ALA A 16 11.47 19.83 -7.72
N ILE A 17 10.48 20.70 -7.62
CA ILE A 17 9.16 20.34 -7.12
C ILE A 17 8.64 19.41 -8.21
N VAL A 18 9.13 18.18 -8.21
CA VAL A 18 8.51 17.13 -8.99
C VAL A 18 7.17 16.97 -8.29
N PRO A 19 6.02 17.33 -8.89
CA PRO A 19 4.79 16.74 -8.41
C PRO A 19 5.01 15.26 -8.66
N THR A 20 5.35 14.51 -7.61
CA THR A 20 5.23 13.07 -7.67
C THR A 20 3.78 12.86 -8.03
N LEU A 21 3.53 12.40 -9.25
CA LEU A 21 2.21 11.98 -9.69
C LEU A 21 1.93 10.69 -8.90
N THR A 22 1.68 10.85 -7.60
CA THR A 22 1.22 9.78 -6.74
C THR A 22 -0.20 9.57 -7.18
N THR A 23 -0.40 8.67 -8.14
CA THR A 23 -1.70 8.06 -8.39
C THR A 23 -2.18 7.59 -7.03
N ALA A 24 -3.14 8.31 -6.46
CA ALA A 24 -3.61 8.08 -5.11
C ALA A 24 -4.41 6.79 -5.15
N SER A 25 -3.78 5.67 -4.80
CA SER A 25 -4.48 4.40 -4.68
C SER A 25 -5.18 4.36 -3.32
N ILE A 26 -6.50 4.25 -3.33
CA ILE A 26 -7.28 4.05 -2.10
C ILE A 26 -7.25 2.55 -1.79
N CYS A 27 -6.82 2.19 -0.59
CA CYS A 27 -6.72 0.80 -0.15
C CYS A 27 -7.44 0.60 1.18
N ARG A 28 -8.17 -0.51 1.32
CA ARG A 28 -8.82 -0.91 2.56
C ARG A 28 -8.79 -2.41 2.76
N TRP A 29 -8.79 -2.85 4.00
CA TRP A 29 -8.87 -4.28 4.32
C TRP A 29 -10.34 -4.69 4.48
N GLU A 30 -10.67 -5.79 3.82
CA GLU A 30 -11.97 -6.43 3.83
C GLU A 30 -11.95 -7.69 4.69
N GLY A 31 -13.07 -7.96 5.36
CA GLY A 31 -13.29 -9.16 6.17
C GLY A 31 -13.32 -8.87 7.67
N THR A 32 -14.33 -9.38 8.36
CA THR A 32 -14.57 -9.14 9.79
C THR A 32 -14.15 -10.36 10.61
N ALA A 33 -13.26 -10.17 11.58
CA ALA A 33 -12.91 -11.22 12.53
C ALA A 33 -14.10 -11.45 13.49
N PRO A 34 -14.32 -12.68 14.02
CA PRO A 34 -13.36 -13.77 14.13
C PRO A 34 -13.36 -14.87 13.04
N PHE A 35 -14.16 -14.91 11.98
CA PHE A 35 -13.95 -15.91 10.90
C PHE A 35 -14.19 -15.26 9.53
N CYS A 36 -13.20 -15.25 8.62
CA CYS A 36 -13.18 -14.36 7.44
C CYS A 36 -12.92 -15.09 6.12
N SER A 37 -13.69 -14.80 5.07
CA SER A 37 -13.37 -15.12 3.66
C SER A 37 -13.96 -14.03 2.76
N PRO A 38 -13.34 -12.85 2.69
CA PRO A 38 -13.86 -11.71 1.95
C PRO A 38 -13.62 -11.85 0.45
N VAL A 39 -14.32 -11.03 -0.32
CA VAL A 39 -14.09 -10.78 -1.74
C VAL A 39 -13.97 -9.26 -1.91
N CYS A 40 -13.08 -8.80 -2.78
CA CYS A 40 -13.02 -7.37 -3.10
C CYS A 40 -14.26 -6.99 -3.90
N SER A 41 -14.88 -5.85 -3.56
CA SER A 41 -16.01 -5.31 -4.31
C SER A 41 -15.65 -5.03 -5.77
N ASP A 42 -16.65 -4.99 -6.64
CA ASP A 42 -16.46 -4.66 -8.06
C ASP A 42 -15.71 -3.33 -8.24
N GLY A 43 -14.73 -3.33 -9.15
CA GLY A 43 -13.82 -2.20 -9.39
C GLY A 43 -12.61 -2.15 -8.45
N TRP A 44 -12.54 -3.01 -7.42
CA TRP A 44 -11.39 -3.11 -6.54
C TRP A 44 -10.60 -4.38 -6.83
N TYR A 45 -9.27 -4.28 -6.79
CA TYR A 45 -8.39 -5.43 -6.95
C TYR A 45 -7.77 -5.84 -5.62
N ARG A 46 -7.52 -7.14 -5.46
CA ARG A 46 -6.81 -7.68 -4.29
C ARG A 46 -5.32 -7.36 -4.43
N ALA A 47 -4.84 -6.44 -3.60
CA ALA A 47 -3.44 -6.09 -3.49
C ALA A 47 -2.67 -7.00 -2.52
N ASP A 48 -3.35 -7.49 -1.47
CA ASP A 48 -2.71 -8.32 -0.44
C ASP A 48 -3.73 -9.22 0.28
N SER A 49 -3.24 -10.14 1.11
CA SER A 49 -4.05 -10.94 2.04
C SER A 49 -3.31 -11.27 3.32
N SER A 50 -3.99 -11.12 4.45
CA SER A 50 -3.44 -11.39 5.77
C SER A 50 -4.51 -11.93 6.69
N ARG A 51 -4.14 -12.79 7.64
CA ARG A 51 -5.09 -13.35 8.61
C ARG A 51 -5.66 -12.28 9.55
N CYS A 52 -4.93 -11.20 9.78
CA CYS A 52 -5.35 -10.11 10.68
C CYS A 52 -5.59 -8.80 9.94
N GLY A 53 -4.95 -8.63 8.78
CA GLY A 53 -4.91 -7.35 8.08
C GLY A 53 -4.29 -6.29 8.98
N ASP A 54 -5.06 -5.26 9.23
CA ASP A 54 -4.84 -4.05 10.01
C ASP A 54 -5.54 -4.08 11.38
N GLY A 55 -6.17 -5.20 11.76
CA GLY A 55 -6.91 -5.32 13.01
C GLY A 55 -6.95 -6.74 13.58
N ALA A 56 -8.10 -7.11 14.14
CA ALA A 56 -8.28 -8.42 14.78
C ALA A 56 -8.12 -9.59 13.79
N CYS A 57 -7.52 -10.68 14.27
CA CYS A 57 -7.22 -11.87 13.47
C CYS A 57 -8.45 -12.77 13.25
N CYS A 58 -8.57 -13.27 12.03
CA CYS A 58 -9.52 -14.30 11.64
C CYS A 58 -9.08 -15.65 12.23
N TRP A 59 -9.96 -16.35 12.92
CA TRP A 59 -9.79 -17.72 13.39
C TRP A 59 -9.79 -18.71 12.22
N THR A 60 -10.56 -18.46 11.15
CA THR A 60 -10.52 -19.21 9.87
C THR A 60 -10.54 -18.24 8.69
N GLY A 61 -9.88 -18.67 7.60
CA GLY A 61 -9.66 -17.88 6.39
C GLY A 61 -8.78 -16.64 6.60
N VAL A 62 -8.92 -15.62 5.76
CA VAL A 62 -8.03 -14.44 5.69
C VAL A 62 -8.81 -13.17 5.39
N LYS A 63 -8.23 -12.00 5.66
CA LYS A 63 -8.66 -10.70 5.15
C LYS A 63 -7.98 -10.40 3.82
N TYR A 64 -8.62 -9.61 2.96
CA TYR A 64 -8.03 -9.13 1.71
C TYR A 64 -7.83 -7.62 1.76
N LYS A 65 -6.64 -7.17 1.36
CA LYS A 65 -6.41 -5.75 1.12
C LYS A 65 -6.86 -5.44 -0.28
N CYS A 66 -7.96 -4.72 -0.40
CA CYS A 66 -8.54 -4.32 -1.67
C CYS A 66 -8.13 -2.88 -1.95
N CYS A 67 -7.65 -2.62 -3.16
CA CYS A 67 -7.25 -1.30 -3.61
C CYS A 67 -8.00 -0.91 -4.89
N THR A 68 -8.17 0.38 -5.10
CA THR A 68 -8.60 0.97 -6.37
C THR A 68 -7.71 2.16 -6.70
N ILE A 69 -7.64 2.48 -7.98
CA ILE A 69 -7.08 3.74 -8.46
C ILE A 69 -8.22 4.75 -8.41
N ASP A 70 -7.99 5.92 -7.79
CA ASP A 70 -8.90 7.07 -7.87
C ASP A 70 -8.65 7.88 -9.14
#